data_AF-A0A229RDS8-F1
#
_entry.id   AF-A0A229RDS8-F1
#
_cell.length_a   1.000
_cell.length_b   1.000
_cell.length_c   1.000
_cell.angle_alpha   90.00
_cell.angle_beta   90.00
_cell.angle_gamma   90.00
#
_symmetry.space_group_name_H-M   'P 1'
#
loop_
_entity.id
_entity.type
_entity.pdbx_description
1 polymer ?
#
loop_
_entity_poly.entity_id
_entity_poly.type
_entity_poly.pdbx_seq_one_letter_code
_entity_poly.pdbx_strand_id
1 'polypeptide(L)'
;MMRPKSEEPSYLLAAQAGSVVRRLCRRMRAGEQPSPADLCRTIGALQQLADDLAHVLPGVQGQLEESLLAGRIGAGDSAGEAWSKVADVGEALAAARASALVMATELRASQRMLGELASS
;
A
#
# COMPACT_ATOMS: atom_id res chain seq x y z
N MET A 1 -27.95 4.74 21.36
CA MET A 1 -27.74 3.90 20.16
C MET A 1 -26.59 4.50 19.36
N MET A 2 -25.37 3.94 19.48
CA MET A 2 -24.22 4.34 18.65
C MET A 2 -24.39 3.71 17.27
N ARG A 3 -24.39 4.52 16.20
CA ARG A 3 -24.33 4.01 14.82
C ARG A 3 -22.93 3.42 14.60
N PRO A 4 -22.79 2.22 14.01
CA PRO A 4 -21.48 1.75 13.58
C PRO A 4 -20.97 2.71 12.50
N LYS A 5 -19.74 3.20 12.68
CA LYS A 5 -19.02 4.00 11.71
C LYS A 5 -18.91 3.12 10.45
N SER A 6 -19.56 3.51 9.36
CA SER A 6 -19.41 2.82 8.08
C SER A 6 -17.94 2.89 7.68
N GLU A 7 -17.19 1.83 7.96
CA GLU A 7 -15.89 1.61 7.36
C GLU A 7 -16.15 1.44 5.86
N GLU A 8 -15.61 2.37 5.07
CA GLU A 8 -15.63 2.22 3.62
C GLU A 8 -14.98 0.87 3.27
N PRO A 9 -15.61 0.05 2.42
CA PRO A 9 -15.05 -1.24 2.06
C PRO A 9 -13.62 -1.12 1.53
N SER A 10 -12.69 -1.94 2.03
CA SER A 10 -11.26 -1.87 1.69
C SER A 10 -10.96 -1.94 0.18
N TYR A 11 -11.86 -2.52 -0.61
CA TYR A 11 -11.75 -2.56 -2.07
C TYR A 11 -11.93 -1.17 -2.72
N LEU A 12 -12.67 -0.25 -2.10
CA LEU A 12 -12.82 1.12 -2.58
C LEU A 12 -11.52 1.92 -2.40
N LEU A 13 -10.82 1.73 -1.28
CA LEU A 13 -9.51 2.36 -1.03
C LEU A 13 -8.48 1.87 -2.05
N ALA A 14 -8.44 0.57 -2.33
CA ALA A 14 -7.58 0.00 -3.38
C ALA A 14 -7.93 0.53 -4.78
N ALA A 15 -9.22 0.66 -5.10
CA ALA A 15 -9.67 1.21 -6.38
C ALA A 15 -9.30 2.69 -6.55
N GLN A 16 -9.43 3.48 -5.49
CA GLN A 16 -9.02 4.88 -5.46
C GLN A 16 -7.51 5.02 -5.63
N ALA A 17 -6.70 4.28 -4.86
CA ALA A 17 -5.24 4.25 -5.01
C ALA A 17 -4.82 3.89 -6.44
N GLY A 18 -5.43 2.86 -7.04
CA GLY A 18 -5.17 2.47 -8.42
C GLY A 18 -5.55 3.55 -9.44
N SER A 19 -6.64 4.30 -9.19
CA SER A 19 -7.06 5.39 -10.08
C SER A 19 -6.07 6.56 -10.07
N VAL A 20 -5.52 6.89 -8.90
CA VAL A 20 -4.52 7.95 -8.70
C VAL A 20 -3.21 7.58 -9.39
N VAL A 21 -2.71 6.36 -9.19
CA VAL A 21 -1.50 5.84 -9.84
C VAL A 21 -1.65 5.85 -11.37
N ARG A 22 -2.79 5.36 -11.90
CA ARG A 22 -3.05 5.38 -13.35
C ARG A 22 -3.13 6.79 -13.92
N ARG A 23 -3.65 7.75 -13.15
CA ARG A 23 -3.68 9.17 -13.56
C ARG A 23 -2.27 9.75 -13.60
N LEU A 24 -1.46 9.44 -12.59
CA LEU A 24 -0.07 9.86 -12.52
C LEU A 24 0.76 9.30 -13.69
N CYS A 25 0.68 7.99 -13.95
CA CYS A 25 1.39 7.37 -15.07
C CYS A 25 0.98 7.97 -16.42
N ARG A 26 -0.30 8.32 -16.60
CA ARG A 26 -0.77 8.97 -17.83
C ARG A 26 -0.15 10.34 -18.03
N ARG A 27 -0.09 11.18 -16.98
CA ARG A 27 0.55 12.51 -17.05
C ARG A 27 2.04 12.39 -17.39
N MET A 28 2.76 11.49 -16.74
CA MET A 28 4.18 11.26 -17.03
C MET A 28 4.43 10.81 -18.48
N ARG A 29 3.60 9.91 -19.02
CA ARG A 29 3.72 9.42 -20.40
C ARG A 29 3.38 10.48 -21.45
N ALA A 30 2.56 11.47 -21.10
CA ALA A 30 2.20 12.57 -22.00
C ALA A 30 3.34 13.59 -22.19
N GLY A 31 4.45 13.48 -21.45
CA GLY A 31 5.56 14.43 -21.53
C GLY A 31 5.23 15.83 -21.02
N GLU A 32 4.10 15.99 -20.32
CA GLU A 32 3.75 17.23 -19.64
C GLU A 32 4.82 17.54 -18.58
N GLN A 33 5.42 18.72 -18.64
CA GLN A 33 6.32 19.21 -17.59
C GLN A 33 5.49 19.58 -16.37
N PRO A 34 5.52 18.81 -15.27
CA PRO A 34 4.71 19.10 -14.11
C PRO A 34 5.26 20.33 -13.39
N SER A 35 4.38 21.19 -12.89
CA SER A 35 4.78 22.27 -11.98
C SER A 35 5.41 21.71 -10.70
N PRO A 36 6.28 22.46 -9.99
CA PRO A 36 6.81 22.03 -8.69
C PRO A 36 5.70 21.65 -7.69
N ALA A 37 4.57 22.38 -7.70
CA ALA A 37 3.41 22.07 -6.88
C ALA A 37 2.76 20.73 -7.24
N ASP A 38 2.70 20.38 -8.53
CA ASP A 38 2.21 19.07 -8.99
C ASP A 38 3.13 17.92 -8.58
N LEU A 39 4.45 18.15 -8.66
CA LEU A 39 5.45 17.19 -8.20
C LEU A 39 5.35 16.96 -6.69
N CYS A 40 5.24 18.03 -5.89
CA CYS A 40 5.04 17.94 -4.44
C CYS A 40 3.77 17.14 -4.09
N ARG A 41 2.64 17.45 -4.74
CA ARG A 41 1.37 16.71 -4.54
C ARG A 41 1.51 15.24 -4.91
N THR A 42 2.19 14.95 -6.00
CA THR A 42 2.44 13.59 -6.48
C THR A 42 3.26 12.79 -5.48
N ILE A 43 4.40 13.35 -5.04
CA ILE A 43 5.30 12.70 -4.08
C ILE A 43 4.57 12.46 -2.76
N GLY A 44 3.81 13.45 -2.26
CA GLY A 44 3.00 13.28 -1.06
C GLY A 44 1.94 12.18 -1.16
N ALA A 45 1.25 12.07 -2.31
CA ALA A 45 0.29 11.00 -2.55
C ALA A 45 0.95 9.61 -2.61
N LEU A 46 2.13 9.50 -3.23
CA LEU A 46 2.91 8.25 -3.25
C LEU A 46 3.40 7.88 -1.85
N GLN A 47 3.77 8.87 -1.04
CA GLN A 47 4.20 8.64 0.34
C GLN A 47 3.04 8.10 1.18
N GLN A 48 1.86 8.72 1.09
CA GLN A 48 0.67 8.25 1.81
C GLN A 48 0.32 6.82 1.41
N LEU A 49 0.36 6.49 0.12
CA LEU A 49 0.12 5.13 -0.35
C LEU A 49 1.14 4.13 0.22
N ALA A 50 2.42 4.51 0.28
CA ALA A 50 3.47 3.67 0.85
C ALA A 50 3.26 3.44 2.36
N ASP A 51 2.91 4.50 3.10
CA ASP A 51 2.61 4.44 4.52
C ASP A 51 1.35 3.57 4.79
N ASP A 52 0.29 3.71 3.99
CA ASP A 52 -0.94 2.91 4.09
C ASP A 52 -0.67 1.42 3.85
N LEU A 53 0.13 1.09 2.83
CA LEU A 53 0.54 -0.29 2.56
C LEU A 53 1.32 -0.88 3.74
N ALA A 54 2.28 -0.13 4.29
CA ALA A 54 3.06 -0.59 5.43
C ALA A 54 2.22 -0.85 6.69
N HIS A 55 1.07 -0.16 6.82
CA HIS A 55 0.13 -0.31 7.91
C HIS A 55 -0.86 -1.48 7.73
N VAL A 56 -1.36 -1.70 6.51
CA VAL A 56 -2.40 -2.71 6.24
C VAL A 56 -1.84 -4.13 6.12
N LEU A 57 -0.66 -4.30 5.53
CA LEU A 57 -0.11 -5.64 5.21
C LEU A 57 0.03 -6.58 6.44
N PRO A 58 0.46 -6.13 7.64
CA PRO A 58 0.46 -6.99 8.82
C PRO A 58 -0.94 -7.49 9.21
N GLY A 59 -1.97 -6.66 9.05
CA GLY A 59 -3.35 -7.05 9.32
C GLY A 59 -3.85 -8.12 8.35
N VAL A 60 -3.45 -8.03 7.07
CA VAL A 60 -3.76 -9.05 6.07
C VAL A 60 -3.11 -10.39 6.43
N GLN A 61 -1.86 -10.38 6.90
CA GLN A 61 -1.19 -11.60 7.34
C GLN A 61 -1.91 -12.26 8.53
N GLY A 62 -2.27 -11.47 9.55
CA GLY A 62 -3.02 -11.97 10.70
C GLY A 62 -4.37 -12.59 10.29
N GLN A 63 -5.09 -11.97 9.35
CA GLN A 63 -6.36 -12.52 8.85
C GLN A 63 -6.20 -13.84 8.09
N LEU A 64 -5.08 -14.04 7.39
CA LEU A 64 -4.79 -15.32 6.72
C LEU A 64 -4.53 -16.43 7.73
N GLU A 65 -3.69 -16.14 8.73
CA GLU A 65 -3.39 -17.07 9.83
C GLU A 65 -4.66 -17.44 10.62
N GLU A 66 -5.48 -16.46 10.99
CA GLU A 66 -6.75 -16.68 11.67
C GLU A 66 -7.76 -17.47 10.81
N SER A 67 -7.78 -17.23 9.50
CA SER A 67 -8.67 -17.95 8.59
C SER A 67 -8.25 -19.40 8.41
N LEU A 68 -6.94 -19.68 8.45
CA LEU A 68 -6.43 -21.05 8.46
C LEU A 68 -6.76 -21.74 9.79
N LEU A 69 -6.54 -21.08 10.93
CA LEU A 69 -6.88 -21.60 12.26
C LEU A 69 -8.38 -21.90 12.40
N ALA A 70 -9.23 -21.06 11.81
CA ALA A 70 -10.68 -21.25 11.78
C ALA A 70 -11.14 -22.29 10.74
N GLY A 71 -10.24 -22.90 9.96
CA GLY A 71 -10.56 -23.87 8.93
C GLY A 71 -11.32 -23.30 7.72
N ARG A 72 -11.30 -21.97 7.53
CA ARG A 72 -11.97 -21.30 6.40
C ARG A 72 -11.18 -21.41 5.10
N ILE A 73 -9.88 -21.67 5.18
CA ILE A 73 -8.97 -21.89 4.06
C ILE A 73 -8.14 -23.16 4.30
N GLY A 74 -7.46 -23.68 3.28
CA GLY A 74 -6.67 -24.91 3.36
C GLY A 74 -7.49 -26.20 3.27
N ALA A 75 -8.75 -26.13 2.84
CA ALA A 75 -9.57 -27.32 2.62
C ALA A 75 -8.95 -28.19 1.52
N GLY A 76 -8.66 -29.46 1.84
CA GLY A 76 -8.05 -30.41 0.92
C GLY A 76 -6.52 -30.49 0.99
N ASP A 77 -5.88 -29.60 1.73
CA ASP A 77 -4.45 -29.68 2.04
C ASP A 77 -4.23 -30.44 3.36
N SER A 78 -3.06 -31.05 3.52
CA SER A 78 -2.60 -31.40 4.85
C SER A 78 -2.35 -30.14 5.69
N ALA A 79 -2.40 -30.26 7.01
CA ALA A 79 -2.14 -29.11 7.90
C ALA A 79 -0.76 -28.46 7.61
N GLY A 80 0.27 -29.26 7.33
CA GLY A 80 1.60 -28.77 7.01
C GLY A 80 1.65 -27.99 5.69
N GLU A 81 0.98 -28.48 4.64
CA GLU A 81 0.91 -27.79 3.34
C GLU A 81 0.16 -26.46 3.45
N ALA A 82 -0.96 -26.44 4.18
CA ALA A 82 -1.74 -25.22 4.36
C ALA A 82 -0.94 -24.14 5.13
N TRP A 83 -0.23 -24.54 6.19
CA TRP A 83 0.67 -23.65 6.93
C TRP A 83 1.84 -23.15 6.09
N SER A 84 2.44 -24.01 5.26
CA SER A 84 3.51 -23.60 4.34
C SER A 84 3.05 -22.53 3.37
N LYS A 85 1.87 -22.70 2.75
CA LYS A 85 1.33 -21.70 1.82
C LYS A 85 1.04 -20.36 2.50
N VAL A 86 0.51 -20.38 3.72
CA VAL A 86 0.29 -19.15 4.51
C VAL A 86 1.62 -18.49 4.89
N ALA A 87 2.64 -19.27 5.21
CA ALA A 87 3.97 -18.74 5.49
C ALA A 87 4.60 -18.09 4.24
N ASP A 88 4.51 -18.70 3.06
CA ASP A 88 5.01 -18.14 1.80
C ASP A 88 4.34 -16.81 1.47
N VAL A 89 3.01 -16.73 1.65
CA VAL A 89 2.27 -15.47 1.49
C VAL A 89 2.71 -14.44 2.53
N GLY A 90 2.92 -14.85 3.77
CA GLY A 90 3.41 -13.98 4.84
C GLY A 90 4.79 -13.40 4.57
N GLU A 91 5.70 -14.21 4.03
CA GLU A 91 7.01 -13.73 3.59
C GLU A 91 6.88 -12.67 2.50
N ALA A 92 6.04 -12.91 1.49
CA ALA A 92 5.78 -11.94 0.42
C ALA A 92 5.16 -10.64 0.96
N LEU A 93 4.22 -10.72 1.90
CA LEU A 93 3.61 -9.55 2.55
C LEU A 93 4.63 -8.78 3.39
N ALA A 94 5.50 -9.47 4.11
CA ALA A 94 6.59 -8.86 4.88
C ALA A 94 7.60 -8.14 3.99
N ALA A 95 7.98 -8.76 2.86
CA ALA A 95 8.85 -8.15 1.86
C ALA A 95 8.22 -6.89 1.26
N ALA A 96 6.95 -6.95 0.87
CA ALA A 96 6.21 -5.80 0.36
C ALA A 96 6.13 -4.65 1.37
N ARG A 97 5.92 -4.96 2.66
CA ARG A 97 5.93 -3.98 3.74
C ARG A 97 7.29 -3.30 3.88
N ALA A 98 8.37 -4.06 3.86
CA ALA A 98 9.72 -3.51 3.94
C ALA A 98 9.99 -2.56 2.77
N SER A 99 9.62 -2.94 1.54
CA SER A 99 9.74 -2.08 0.36
C SER A 99 8.92 -0.80 0.49
N ALA A 100 7.69 -0.89 1.03
CA ALA A 100 6.84 0.28 1.23
C ALA A 100 7.44 1.29 2.24
N LEU A 101 8.02 0.81 3.34
CA LEU A 101 8.71 1.65 4.32
C LEU A 101 9.94 2.37 3.74
N VAL A 102 10.74 1.66 2.93
CA VAL A 102 11.87 2.26 2.21
C VAL A 102 11.37 3.33 1.25
N MET A 103 10.35 3.01 0.43
CA MET A 103 9.78 3.94 -0.53
C MET A 103 9.24 5.21 0.14
N ALA A 104 8.53 5.08 1.26
CA ALA A 104 8.04 6.23 2.02
C ALA A 104 9.19 7.15 2.50
N THR A 105 10.31 6.57 2.92
CA THR A 105 11.50 7.31 3.36
C THR A 105 12.13 8.10 2.22
N GLU A 106 12.32 7.46 1.07
CA GLU A 106 12.88 8.09 -0.12
C GLU A 106 11.97 9.20 -0.69
N LEU A 107 10.65 9.00 -0.65
CA LEU A 107 9.69 10.02 -1.06
C LEU A 107 9.70 11.24 -0.14
N ARG A 108 9.82 11.05 1.19
CA ARG A 108 10.00 12.17 2.13
C ARG A 108 11.29 12.94 1.88
N ALA A 109 12.38 12.25 1.54
CA ALA A 109 13.63 12.91 1.16
C ALA A 109 13.47 13.72 -0.12
N SER A 110 12.82 13.14 -1.13
CA SER A 110 12.54 13.80 -2.42
C SER A 110 11.67 15.04 -2.26
N GLN A 111 10.64 14.98 -1.41
CA GLN A 111 9.77 16.12 -1.13
C GLN A 111 10.52 17.29 -0.48
N ARG A 112 11.46 17.00 0.44
CA ARG A 112 12.30 18.03 1.06
C ARG A 112 13.20 18.71 0.05
N MET A 113 13.93 17.92 -0.75
CA MET A 113 14.80 18.47 -1.81
C MET A 113 14.02 19.31 -2.83
N LEU A 114 12.82 18.86 -3.21
CA LEU A 114 11.97 19.64 -4.11
C LEU A 114 11.50 20.97 -3.50
N GLY A 115 11.22 20.98 -2.18
CA GLY A 115 10.90 22.20 -1.45
C GLY A 115 12.07 23.19 -1.41
N GLU A 116 13.31 22.69 -1.25
CA GLU A 116 14.53 23.49 -1.31
C GLU A 116 14.72 24.10 -2.70
N LEU A 117 14.53 23.31 -3.77
CA LEU A 117 14.63 23.78 -5.15
C LEU A 117 13.56 24.83 -5.51
N ALA A 118 12.36 24.72 -4.95
CA ALA A 118 11.26 25.67 -5.22
C ALA A 118 11.36 26.98 -4.42
N SER A 119 12.21 27.02 -3.39
CA SER A 119 12.44 28.19 -2.53
C SER A 119 13.74 28.93 -2.86
N SER A 120 14.50 28.44 -3.83
CA SER A 120 15.73 29.03 -4.39
C SER A 120 15.43 29.95 -5.57
#